data_AF-Q6S8Z9-F1
#
_entry.id   AF-Q6S8Z9-F1
#
_cell.length_a   1.000
_cell.length_b   1.000
_cell.length_c   1.000
_cell.angle_alpha   90.00
_cell.angle_beta   90.00
_cell.angle_gamma   90.00
#
_symmetry.space_group_name_H-M   'P 1'
#
loop_
_entity.id
_entity.type
_entity.pdbx_description
1 polymer ?
#
loop_
_entity_poly.entity_id
_entity_poly.type
_entity_poly.pdbx_seq_one_letter_code
_entity_poly.pdbx_strand_id
1 'polypeptide(L)'
;QRATQDEDAKHMFDRIGGTVQQQVHTAADQYREKLKGHLSQATFREGRMIESEKAELCKLNYKYHTNVTKGRGREDPCLGRYPERFFDTQGSECATSKIEGNVGKKTNKGKSEGACAPYRRLHLCDQNLEHIDPDKIESTHNLLVDVCLAAQYEGKSIRTQYEQKKDDYKSGLCTVLARSFADI
;
A
#
# COMPACT_ATOMS: atom_id res chain seq x y z
N GLN A 1 -12.85 25.38 -30.30
CA GLN A 1 -12.26 24.97 -29.01
C GLN A 1 -12.53 23.48 -28.85
N ARG A 2 -11.50 22.62 -28.80
CA ARG A 2 -11.71 21.21 -28.42
C ARG A 2 -11.87 21.20 -26.90
N ALA A 3 -13.05 20.88 -26.39
CA ALA A 3 -13.21 20.53 -24.98
C ALA A 3 -12.28 19.35 -24.71
N THR A 4 -11.36 19.49 -23.75
CA THR A 4 -10.54 18.36 -23.30
C THR A 4 -11.49 17.37 -22.64
N GLN A 5 -11.38 16.09 -22.99
CA GLN A 5 -12.25 15.03 -22.47
C GLN A 5 -12.18 14.91 -20.93
N ASP A 6 -11.09 15.39 -20.34
CA ASP A 6 -10.77 15.31 -18.92
C ASP A 6 -10.38 16.69 -18.36
N GLU A 7 -10.74 16.96 -17.11
CA GLU A 7 -10.53 18.27 -16.42
C GLU A 7 -9.08 18.47 -15.95
N ASP A 8 -8.43 17.40 -15.52
CA ASP A 8 -7.02 17.39 -15.11
C ASP A 8 -6.39 16.00 -15.35
N ALA A 9 -5.10 15.86 -15.01
CA ALA A 9 -4.38 14.60 -15.16
C ALA A 9 -5.00 13.46 -14.32
N LYS A 10 -5.56 13.76 -13.15
CA LYS A 10 -6.19 12.76 -12.29
C LYS A 10 -7.41 12.17 -12.99
N HIS A 11 -8.30 13.01 -13.52
CA HIS A 11 -9.50 12.56 -14.23
C HIS A 11 -9.15 11.71 -15.46
N MET A 12 -8.13 12.12 -16.22
CA MET A 12 -7.64 11.33 -17.35
C MET A 12 -7.16 9.93 -16.93
N PHE A 13 -6.34 9.83 -15.88
CA PHE A 13 -5.84 8.55 -15.39
C PHE A 13 -6.93 7.69 -14.74
N ASP A 14 -7.89 8.28 -14.03
CA ASP A 14 -9.03 7.55 -13.46
C ASP A 14 -9.91 6.94 -14.56
N ARG A 15 -10.17 7.67 -15.65
CA ARG A 15 -10.93 7.17 -16.80
C ARG A 15 -10.24 5.99 -17.49
N ILE A 16 -8.93 6.11 -17.72
CA ILE A 16 -8.12 5.03 -18.29
C ILE A 16 -8.10 3.83 -17.32
N GLY A 17 -7.89 4.08 -16.03
CA GLY A 17 -7.91 3.07 -14.97
C GLY A 17 -9.22 2.30 -14.91
N GLY A 18 -10.37 2.97 -15.03
CA GLY A 18 -11.68 2.32 -15.11
C GLY A 18 -11.82 1.41 -16.33
N THR A 19 -11.29 1.83 -17.48
CA THR A 19 -11.28 1.00 -18.70
C THR A 19 -10.44 -0.27 -18.52
N VAL A 20 -9.23 -0.13 -17.96
CA VAL A 20 -8.34 -1.26 -17.68
C VAL A 20 -8.95 -2.19 -16.62
N GLN A 21 -9.52 -1.64 -15.55
CA GLN A 21 -10.17 -2.39 -14.48
C GLN A 21 -11.28 -3.29 -15.02
N GLN A 22 -12.11 -2.79 -15.93
CA GLN A 22 -13.20 -3.58 -16.52
C GLN A 22 -12.68 -4.75 -17.36
N GLN A 23 -11.62 -4.52 -18.14
CA GLN A 23 -10.98 -5.55 -18.95
C GLN A 23 -10.39 -6.66 -18.07
N VAL A 24 -9.59 -6.29 -17.06
CA VAL A 24 -8.94 -7.28 -16.17
C VAL A 24 -9.94 -7.97 -15.26
N HIS A 25 -11.01 -7.30 -14.83
CA HIS A 25 -12.08 -7.91 -14.05
C HIS A 25 -12.73 -9.07 -14.81
N THR A 26 -13.08 -8.84 -16.07
CA THR A 26 -13.69 -9.86 -16.94
C THR A 26 -12.73 -11.03 -17.16
N ALA A 27 -11.45 -10.75 -17.41
CA ALA A 27 -10.45 -11.79 -17.64
C ALA A 27 -10.15 -12.64 -16.38
N ALA A 28 -10.20 -12.02 -15.20
CA ALA A 28 -9.88 -12.64 -13.92
C ALA A 28 -11.06 -13.39 -13.28
N ASP A 29 -12.30 -13.16 -13.73
CA ASP A 29 -13.51 -13.68 -13.08
C ASP A 29 -13.49 -15.22 -12.95
N GLN A 30 -12.95 -15.93 -13.95
CA GLN A 30 -12.77 -17.39 -13.92
C GLN A 30 -11.88 -17.90 -12.76
N TYR A 31 -11.02 -17.05 -12.19
CA TYR A 31 -10.13 -17.38 -11.07
C TYR A 31 -10.61 -16.81 -9.74
N ARG A 32 -11.68 -16.00 -9.75
CA ARG A 32 -12.13 -15.23 -8.60
C ARG A 32 -12.36 -16.10 -7.39
N GLU A 33 -13.13 -17.18 -7.52
CA GLU A 33 -13.44 -18.06 -6.39
C GLU A 33 -12.21 -18.79 -5.82
N LYS A 34 -11.16 -19.02 -6.63
CA LYS A 34 -9.90 -19.63 -6.16
C LYS A 34 -9.01 -18.64 -5.40
N LEU A 35 -9.04 -17.36 -5.79
CA LEU A 35 -8.17 -16.33 -5.24
C LEU A 35 -8.84 -15.50 -4.13
N LYS A 36 -10.17 -15.59 -3.98
CA LYS A 36 -10.94 -14.82 -3.01
C LYS A 36 -10.57 -15.19 -1.58
N GLY A 37 -9.98 -14.23 -0.88
CA GLY A 37 -9.73 -14.34 0.55
C GLY A 37 -11.02 -14.13 1.36
N HIS A 38 -11.18 -14.89 2.45
CA HIS A 38 -12.25 -14.74 3.41
C HIS A 38 -11.65 -14.49 4.79
N LEU A 39 -11.85 -13.30 5.34
CA LEU A 39 -11.28 -12.92 6.64
C LEU A 39 -11.66 -13.89 7.77
N SER A 40 -12.91 -14.37 7.77
CA SER A 40 -13.41 -15.32 8.77
C SER A 40 -12.80 -16.71 8.69
N GLN A 41 -12.06 -17.02 7.61
CA GLN A 41 -11.37 -18.29 7.39
C GLN A 41 -9.85 -18.17 7.61
N ALA A 42 -9.37 -16.99 8.00
CA ALA A 42 -7.98 -16.80 8.36
C ALA A 42 -7.65 -17.51 9.67
N THR A 43 -6.44 -18.04 9.77
CA THR A 43 -5.94 -18.76 10.94
C THR A 43 -4.66 -18.10 11.41
N PHE A 44 -4.53 -17.93 12.73
CA PHE A 44 -3.38 -17.28 13.35
C PHE A 44 -2.65 -18.27 14.26
N ARG A 45 -1.37 -18.00 14.51
CA ARG A 45 -0.57 -18.80 15.43
C ARG A 45 -0.35 -18.04 16.72
N GLU A 46 -0.78 -18.63 17.84
CA GLU A 46 -0.39 -18.19 19.16
C GLU A 46 0.48 -19.29 19.81
N GLY A 47 1.79 -19.01 19.92
CA GLY A 47 2.77 -20.00 20.34
C GLY A 47 2.92 -21.16 19.34
N ARG A 48 2.60 -22.40 19.76
CA ARG A 48 2.62 -23.59 18.89
C ARG A 48 1.22 -24.02 18.40
N MET A 49 0.18 -23.34 18.86
CA MET A 49 -1.20 -23.70 18.54
C MET A 49 -1.72 -22.79 17.43
N ILE A 50 -2.54 -23.35 16.55
CA ILE A 50 -3.33 -22.56 15.61
C ILE A 50 -4.59 -22.17 16.36
N GLU A 51 -4.77 -20.86 16.59
CA GLU A 51 -5.98 -20.31 17.17
C GLU A 51 -6.66 -19.40 16.14
N SER A 52 -7.96 -19.59 15.95
CA SER A 52 -8.78 -18.73 15.10
C SER A 52 -9.38 -17.62 15.98
N GLU A 53 -8.62 -16.56 16.25
CA GLU A 53 -9.25 -15.35 16.75
C GLU A 53 -10.23 -14.81 15.68
N LYS A 54 -11.40 -14.35 16.13
CA LYS A 54 -12.40 -13.76 15.23
C LYS A 54 -11.90 -12.38 14.78
N ALA A 55 -11.18 -12.35 13.67
CA ALA A 55 -10.78 -11.11 13.02
C ALA A 55 -12.02 -10.34 12.52
N GLU A 56 -12.18 -9.12 13.02
CA GLU A 56 -13.22 -8.19 12.55
C GLU A 56 -12.55 -7.08 11.73
N LEU A 57 -13.11 -6.79 10.55
CA LEU A 57 -12.68 -5.65 9.74
C LEU A 57 -12.70 -4.36 10.57
N CYS A 58 -11.70 -3.51 10.37
CA CYS A 58 -11.47 -2.27 11.13
C CYS A 58 -11.07 -2.47 12.61
N LYS A 59 -10.96 -3.70 13.11
CA LYS A 59 -10.43 -4.04 14.44
C LYS A 59 -9.27 -5.02 14.38
N LEU A 60 -8.60 -5.11 13.22
CA LEU A 60 -7.42 -5.94 13.08
C LEU A 60 -6.31 -5.40 13.99
N ASN A 61 -5.59 -6.29 14.65
CA ASN A 61 -4.56 -5.97 15.61
C ASN A 61 -3.35 -6.79 15.21
N TYR A 62 -2.27 -6.12 14.81
CA TYR A 62 -1.07 -6.82 14.35
C TYR A 62 -0.46 -7.76 15.38
N LYS A 63 -0.77 -7.59 16.67
CA LYS A 63 -0.27 -8.48 17.73
C LYS A 63 -0.88 -9.88 17.67
N TYR A 64 -2.08 -10.00 17.12
CA TYR A 64 -2.86 -11.23 17.17
C TYR A 64 -3.29 -11.72 15.78
N HIS A 65 -3.59 -10.79 14.87
CA HIS A 65 -4.17 -11.07 13.56
C HIS A 65 -3.13 -11.09 12.43
N THR A 66 -1.97 -11.72 12.62
CA THR A 66 -0.90 -11.82 11.60
C THR A 66 -0.20 -13.18 11.66
N ASN A 67 0.44 -13.57 10.56
CA ASN A 67 1.33 -14.73 10.52
C ASN A 67 2.82 -14.35 10.44
N VAL A 68 3.16 -13.07 10.62
CA VAL A 68 4.55 -12.61 10.64
C VAL A 68 5.22 -13.04 11.95
N THR A 69 6.10 -14.05 11.87
CA THR A 69 6.77 -14.63 13.05
C THR A 69 8.21 -14.17 13.26
N LYS A 70 8.74 -13.24 12.44
CA LYS A 70 10.16 -12.84 12.46
C LYS A 70 10.57 -12.06 13.73
N GLY A 71 9.61 -11.76 14.62
CA GLY A 71 9.80 -11.14 15.93
C GLY A 71 10.28 -9.68 15.87
N ARG A 72 10.46 -9.05 17.04
CA ARG A 72 10.93 -7.67 17.22
C ARG A 72 9.96 -6.56 16.77
N GLY A 73 8.66 -6.81 16.83
CA GLY A 73 7.65 -5.81 16.45
C GLY A 73 7.44 -5.67 14.94
N ARG A 74 8.05 -6.55 14.14
CA ARG A 74 7.99 -6.55 12.67
C ARG A 74 6.60 -6.84 12.12
N GLU A 75 5.73 -7.39 12.97
CA GLU A 75 4.30 -7.50 12.75
C GLU A 75 3.59 -6.15 12.65
N ASP A 76 4.10 -5.08 13.29
CA ASP A 76 3.50 -3.74 13.22
C ASP A 76 3.74 -3.14 11.83
N PRO A 77 2.67 -2.88 11.03
CA PRO A 77 2.83 -2.38 9.67
C PRO A 77 3.61 -1.07 9.56
N CYS A 78 3.57 -0.22 10.59
CA CYS A 78 4.24 1.08 10.58
C CYS A 78 5.58 1.09 11.35
N LEU A 79 6.10 -0.05 11.81
CA LEU A 79 7.37 -0.08 12.56
C LEU A 79 8.51 0.51 11.70
N GLY A 80 9.26 1.46 12.28
CA GLY A 80 10.40 2.09 11.60
C GLY A 80 10.01 3.05 10.46
N ARG A 81 8.72 3.27 10.22
CA ARG A 81 8.23 4.25 9.24
C ARG A 81 8.22 5.65 9.85
N TYR A 82 8.57 6.63 9.03
CA TYR A 82 8.70 7.99 9.51
C TYR A 82 7.30 8.63 9.69
N PRO A 83 7.01 9.28 10.85
CA PRO A 83 5.66 9.76 11.18
C PRO A 83 5.16 10.95 10.37
N GLU A 84 6.01 11.68 9.65
CA GLU A 84 5.59 12.86 8.88
C GLU A 84 5.87 12.62 7.40
N ARG A 85 4.81 12.39 6.62
CA ARG A 85 4.91 11.90 5.23
C ARG A 85 4.50 12.94 4.20
N PHE A 86 4.24 14.13 4.70
CA PHE A 86 3.62 15.25 4.04
C PHE A 86 4.49 16.48 4.25
N PHE A 87 5.69 16.41 3.66
CA PHE A 87 6.65 17.50 3.66
C PHE A 87 6.41 18.40 2.45
N ASP A 88 6.30 19.70 2.71
CA ASP A 88 6.29 20.70 1.64
C ASP A 88 7.72 21.09 1.21
N THR A 89 8.71 20.82 2.07
CA THR A 89 10.10 21.29 1.91
C THR A 89 11.07 20.19 1.48
N GLN A 90 10.71 18.92 1.64
CA GLN A 90 11.57 17.79 1.35
C GLN A 90 11.17 17.14 0.02
N GLY A 91 12.13 17.07 -0.91
CA GLY A 91 11.91 16.54 -2.26
C GLY A 91 11.84 15.02 -2.31
N SER A 92 10.99 14.49 -3.20
CA SER A 92 10.84 13.06 -3.48
C SER A 92 12.18 12.34 -3.70
N GLU A 93 12.23 11.05 -3.39
CA GLU A 93 13.40 10.21 -3.72
C GLU A 93 13.40 9.90 -5.21
N CYS A 94 14.54 10.10 -5.89
CA CYS A 94 14.68 9.88 -7.33
C CYS A 94 15.94 9.07 -7.67
N ALA A 95 16.72 8.63 -6.67
CA ALA A 95 17.99 7.96 -6.86
C ALA A 95 17.84 6.62 -7.58
N THR A 96 18.75 6.38 -8.52
CA THR A 96 18.82 5.14 -9.31
C THR A 96 19.14 3.91 -8.46
N SER A 97 19.71 4.10 -7.27
CA SER A 97 19.99 3.04 -6.30
C SER A 97 18.79 2.65 -5.45
N LYS A 98 17.70 3.41 -5.53
CA LYS A 98 16.50 3.24 -4.68
C LYS A 98 15.24 2.90 -5.46
N ILE A 99 15.19 3.27 -6.74
CA ILE A 99 14.03 3.07 -7.61
C ILE A 99 14.42 2.20 -8.79
N GLU A 100 13.76 1.04 -8.91
CA GLU A 100 13.93 0.16 -10.05
C GLU A 100 13.52 0.86 -11.36
N GLY A 101 14.30 0.66 -12.43
CA GLY A 101 14.07 1.27 -13.73
C GLY A 101 14.64 2.69 -13.87
N ASN A 102 15.06 3.35 -12.79
CA ASN A 102 15.76 4.63 -12.89
C ASN A 102 17.16 4.43 -13.46
N VAL A 103 17.48 5.21 -14.49
CA VAL A 103 18.77 5.11 -15.19
C VAL A 103 19.59 6.37 -14.96
N GLY A 104 20.81 6.17 -14.48
CA GLY A 104 21.77 7.23 -14.27
C GLY A 104 22.23 7.84 -15.59
N LYS A 105 22.97 8.95 -15.50
CA LYS A 105 23.56 9.57 -16.68
C LYS A 105 24.50 8.57 -17.38
N LYS A 106 24.20 8.21 -18.62
CA LYS A 106 25.04 7.30 -19.43
C LYS A 106 26.33 7.93 -19.92
N THR A 107 26.37 9.27 -19.97
CA THR A 107 27.54 10.05 -20.37
C THR A 107 27.61 11.31 -19.52
N ASN A 108 28.77 11.99 -19.51
CA ASN A 108 28.95 13.27 -18.82
C ASN A 108 28.00 14.38 -19.32
N LYS A 109 27.40 14.21 -20.52
CA LYS A 109 26.41 15.12 -21.11
C LYS A 109 24.98 14.56 -21.08
N GLY A 110 24.78 13.35 -20.58
CA GLY A 110 23.49 12.68 -20.51
C GLY A 110 22.62 13.23 -19.36
N LYS A 111 21.31 13.08 -19.49
CA LYS A 111 20.36 13.30 -18.39
C LYS A 111 20.11 11.98 -17.67
N SER A 112 19.85 12.06 -16.36
CA SER A 112 19.24 10.97 -15.63
C SER A 112 17.77 10.91 -16.00
N GLU A 113 17.25 9.70 -16.17
CA GLU A 113 15.85 9.44 -16.52
C GLU A 113 15.27 8.49 -15.48
N GLY A 114 14.06 8.78 -15.02
CA GLY A 114 13.46 7.96 -13.97
C GLY A 114 12.21 8.56 -13.35
N ALA A 115 11.61 7.79 -12.46
CA ALA A 115 10.52 8.20 -11.61
C ALA A 115 11.04 8.77 -10.28
N CYS A 116 10.17 9.47 -9.56
CA CYS A 116 10.44 9.92 -8.20
C CYS A 116 9.36 9.39 -7.26
N ALA A 117 9.77 8.70 -6.20
CA ALA A 117 8.87 8.17 -5.18
C ALA A 117 8.55 9.27 -4.15
N PRO A 118 7.27 9.61 -3.95
CA PRO A 118 6.88 10.61 -2.96
C PRO A 118 7.14 10.10 -1.53
N TYR A 119 7.37 11.00 -0.56
CA TYR A 119 7.59 10.63 0.86
C TYR A 119 6.50 9.72 1.44
N ARG A 120 5.24 9.95 1.02
CA ARG A 120 4.12 9.05 1.36
C ARG A 120 4.41 7.59 1.01
N ARG A 121 4.96 7.31 -0.18
CA ARG A 121 5.33 5.95 -0.63
C ARG A 121 6.55 5.41 0.10
N LEU A 122 7.53 6.26 0.39
CA LEU A 122 8.77 5.87 1.07
C LEU A 122 8.55 5.38 2.50
N HIS A 123 7.47 5.85 3.12
CA HIS A 123 7.10 5.52 4.50
C HIS A 123 5.72 4.85 4.57
N LEU A 124 5.36 4.08 3.55
CA LEU A 124 4.15 3.26 3.54
C LEU A 124 4.18 2.27 4.72
N CYS A 125 3.04 2.04 5.36
CA CYS A 125 2.93 1.07 6.45
C CYS A 125 2.77 -0.37 5.92
N ASP A 126 3.86 -0.94 5.40
CA ASP A 126 3.94 -2.30 4.84
C ASP A 126 5.03 -3.17 5.52
N GLN A 127 5.53 -2.78 6.70
CA GLN A 127 6.62 -3.50 7.39
C GLN A 127 6.27 -4.96 7.69
N ASN A 128 5.00 -5.24 7.98
CA ASN A 128 4.51 -6.60 8.15
C ASN A 128 4.64 -7.41 6.85
N LEU A 129 4.32 -6.79 5.70
CA LEU A 129 4.42 -7.43 4.38
C LEU A 129 5.87 -7.77 4.00
N GLU A 130 6.83 -6.91 4.35
CA GLU A 130 8.28 -7.20 4.15
C GLU A 130 8.76 -8.43 4.93
N HIS A 131 8.00 -8.86 5.93
CA HIS A 131 8.38 -9.91 6.86
C HIS A 131 7.46 -11.12 6.84
N ILE A 132 6.51 -11.15 5.92
CA ILE A 132 5.78 -12.37 5.57
C ILE A 132 6.78 -13.47 5.20
N ASP A 133 6.39 -14.70 5.53
CA ASP A 133 7.08 -15.92 5.15
C ASP A 133 6.23 -16.63 4.09
N PRO A 134 6.57 -16.52 2.78
CA PRO A 134 5.78 -17.08 1.70
C PRO A 134 5.49 -18.57 1.87
N ASP A 135 6.43 -19.33 2.45
CA ASP A 135 6.30 -20.78 2.66
C ASP A 135 5.23 -21.11 3.72
N LYS A 136 4.86 -20.13 4.56
CA LYS A 136 3.80 -20.26 5.56
C LYS A 136 2.46 -19.69 5.09
N ILE A 137 2.39 -19.08 3.91
CA ILE A 137 1.13 -18.62 3.32
C ILE A 137 0.47 -19.81 2.63
N GLU A 138 -0.20 -20.64 3.42
CA GLU A 138 -0.90 -21.82 2.90
C GLU A 138 -2.30 -21.49 2.36
N SER A 139 -2.80 -20.27 2.55
CA SER A 139 -4.13 -19.83 2.08
C SER A 139 -4.18 -18.35 1.68
N THR A 140 -5.07 -18.02 0.74
CA THR A 140 -5.37 -16.64 0.35
C THR A 140 -5.99 -15.82 1.48
N HIS A 141 -6.58 -16.51 2.47
CA HIS A 141 -7.22 -15.89 3.63
C HIS A 141 -6.18 -15.25 4.55
N ASN A 142 -5.06 -15.94 4.79
CA ASN A 142 -3.98 -15.42 5.63
C ASN A 142 -3.29 -14.23 4.98
N LEU A 143 -3.00 -14.32 3.66
CA LEU A 143 -2.45 -13.19 2.90
C LEU A 143 -3.39 -11.97 2.95
N LEU A 144 -4.70 -12.18 2.81
CA LEU A 144 -5.69 -11.11 2.89
C LEU A 144 -5.59 -10.36 4.23
N VAL A 145 -5.39 -11.05 5.35
CA VAL A 145 -5.31 -10.37 6.66
C VAL A 145 -4.10 -9.46 6.76
N ASP A 146 -2.93 -9.93 6.33
CA ASP A 146 -1.71 -9.12 6.40
C ASP A 146 -1.80 -7.89 5.48
N VAL A 147 -2.41 -8.03 4.28
CA VAL A 147 -2.69 -6.90 3.38
C VAL A 147 -3.71 -5.94 4.01
N CYS A 148 -4.78 -6.45 4.62
CA CYS A 148 -5.77 -5.62 5.32
C CYS A 148 -5.18 -4.91 6.54
N LEU A 149 -4.25 -5.54 7.26
CA LEU A 149 -3.50 -4.90 8.35
C LEU A 149 -2.68 -3.73 7.83
N ALA A 150 -1.90 -3.92 6.78
CA ALA A 150 -1.13 -2.84 6.15
C ALA A 150 -2.05 -1.68 5.74
N ALA A 151 -3.13 -1.97 5.02
CA ALA A 151 -4.10 -0.95 4.58
C ALA A 151 -4.78 -0.22 5.76
N GLN A 152 -5.15 -0.93 6.84
CA GLN A 152 -5.79 -0.34 8.02
C GLN A 152 -4.84 0.64 8.73
N TYR A 153 -3.59 0.23 8.95
CA TYR A 153 -2.61 1.04 9.65
C TYR A 153 -2.10 2.20 8.78
N GLU A 154 -1.95 1.98 7.46
CA GLU A 154 -1.65 3.04 6.49
C GLU A 154 -2.74 4.12 6.50
N GLY A 155 -4.01 3.71 6.37
CA GLY A 155 -5.15 4.63 6.37
C GLY A 155 -5.27 5.41 7.68
N LYS A 156 -5.06 4.75 8.82
CA LYS A 156 -5.03 5.40 10.14
C LYS A 156 -3.91 6.44 10.23
N SER A 157 -2.70 6.09 9.80
CA SER A 157 -1.55 6.98 9.83
C SER A 157 -1.76 8.22 8.94
N ILE A 158 -2.26 8.04 7.71
CA ILE A 158 -2.63 9.15 6.81
C ILE A 158 -3.68 10.06 7.46
N ARG A 159 -4.76 9.48 8.00
CA ARG A 159 -5.84 10.25 8.60
C ARG A 159 -5.33 11.11 9.74
N THR A 160 -4.54 10.53 10.65
CA THR A 160 -3.98 11.26 11.79
C THR A 160 -3.07 12.41 11.35
N GLN A 161 -2.20 12.20 10.37
CA GLN A 161 -1.34 13.27 9.85
C GLN A 161 -2.15 14.34 9.11
N TYR A 162 -3.17 13.95 8.34
CA TYR A 162 -4.05 14.88 7.63
C TYR A 162 -4.84 15.77 8.60
N GLU A 163 -5.32 15.22 9.71
CA GLU A 163 -6.00 15.98 10.77
C GLU A 163 -5.08 17.02 11.42
N GLN A 164 -3.79 16.73 11.55
CA GLN A 164 -2.78 17.65 12.10
C GLN A 164 -2.38 18.77 11.15
N LYS A 165 -2.51 18.55 9.82
CA LYS A 165 -2.05 19.46 8.76
C LYS A 165 -3.16 19.85 7.77
N LYS A 166 -4.40 19.89 8.25
CA LYS A 166 -5.60 20.00 7.40
C LYS A 166 -5.57 21.23 6.49
N ASP A 167 -5.00 22.34 6.97
CA ASP A 167 -4.96 23.62 6.25
C ASP A 167 -3.89 23.66 5.14
N ASP A 168 -2.91 22.76 5.17
CA ASP A 168 -1.83 22.69 4.18
C ASP A 168 -2.19 21.80 2.97
N TYR A 169 -3.27 21.00 3.08
CA TYR A 169 -3.56 19.93 2.12
C TYR A 169 -4.56 20.28 1.02
N LYS A 170 -4.05 20.61 -0.17
CA LYS A 170 -4.86 20.85 -1.37
C LYS A 170 -5.49 19.59 -1.99
N SER A 171 -4.90 18.40 -1.75
CA SER A 171 -5.29 17.16 -2.43
C SER A 171 -6.56 16.50 -1.87
N GLY A 172 -6.98 16.84 -0.65
CA GLY A 172 -8.05 16.16 0.09
C GLY A 172 -7.67 14.75 0.59
N LEU A 173 -8.26 14.33 1.72
CA LEU A 173 -7.95 13.05 2.38
C LEU A 173 -8.18 11.83 1.47
N CYS A 174 -9.31 11.78 0.78
CA CYS A 174 -9.66 10.64 -0.07
C CYS A 174 -8.66 10.44 -1.23
N THR A 175 -8.14 11.51 -1.81
CA THR A 175 -7.13 11.42 -2.88
C THR A 175 -5.82 10.83 -2.35
N VAL A 176 -5.41 11.21 -1.14
CA VAL A 176 -4.18 10.69 -0.52
C VAL A 176 -4.34 9.21 -0.13
N LEU A 177 -5.52 8.82 0.35
CA LEU A 177 -5.86 7.42 0.59
C LEU A 177 -5.88 6.62 -0.71
N ALA A 178 -6.50 7.13 -1.79
CA ALA A 178 -6.53 6.45 -3.09
C ALA A 178 -5.13 6.21 -3.66
N ARG A 179 -4.22 7.17 -3.51
CA ARG A 179 -2.81 7.01 -3.90
C ARG A 179 -2.08 5.94 -3.07
N SER A 180 -2.45 5.76 -1.81
CA SER A 180 -1.83 4.73 -0.95
C SER A 180 -2.42 3.36 -1.20
N PHE A 181 -3.72 3.29 -1.49
CA PHE A 181 -4.36 2.08 -2.00
C PHE A 181 -3.74 1.61 -3.32
N ALA A 182 -3.38 2.53 -4.22
CA ALA A 182 -2.72 2.17 -5.48
C ALA A 182 -1.25 1.72 -5.31
N ASP A 183 -0.60 2.08 -4.20
CA ASP A 183 0.78 1.71 -3.89
C ASP A 183 0.91 0.37 -3.13
N ILE A 184 -0.14 -0.02 -2.39
CA ILE A 184 -0.29 -1.30 -1.70
C ILE A 184 -0.67 -2.37 -2.72
#